data_AF-A0A063ZGW3-F1
#
_entry.id   AF-A0A063ZGW3-F1
#
_cell.length_a   1.000
_cell.length_b   1.000
_cell.length_c   1.000
_cell.angle_alpha   90.00
_cell.angle_beta   90.00
_cell.angle_gamma   90.00
#
_symmetry.space_group_name_H-M   'P 1'
#
loop_
_entity.id
_entity.type
_entity.pdbx_description
1 polymer ?
#
loop_
_entity_poly.entity_id
_entity_poly.type
_entity_poly.pdbx_seq_one_letter_code
_entity_poly.pdbx_strand_id
1 'polypeptide(L)'
;MDSRLLPLAVIRANDEAVEGITRLQKLVFKTQKNILDEDEYEFEPHDYGPFSKELYNDVDSLGEDDYIRCEIKETPSGNPKKVYSITDEGEQILDRFSDTDFERKFDDIDELKEKDNDKPILELLSDIYAEYPEMAKNSKLDIV
;
A
#
# COMPACT_ATOMS: atom_id res chain seq x y z
N MET A 1 4.17 10.60 -12.85
CA MET A 1 2.88 10.99 -12.23
C MET A 1 3.22 11.66 -10.88
N ASP A 2 2.28 12.29 -10.15
CA ASP A 2 2.59 12.56 -8.72
C ASP A 2 2.57 11.18 -8.03
N SER A 3 3.71 10.75 -7.48
CA SER A 3 3.88 9.41 -6.89
C SER A 3 2.83 9.13 -5.82
N ARG A 4 2.31 10.17 -5.17
CA ARG A 4 1.30 10.08 -4.09
C ARG A 4 -0.07 9.61 -4.59
N LEU A 5 -0.34 9.66 -5.90
CA LEU A 5 -1.60 9.12 -6.46
C LEU A 5 -1.69 7.60 -6.29
N LEU A 6 -0.56 6.89 -6.35
CA LEU A 6 -0.54 5.43 -6.18
C LEU A 6 -0.99 4.96 -4.79
N PRO A 7 -0.37 5.39 -3.66
CA PRO A 7 -0.86 5.02 -2.34
C PRO A 7 -2.27 5.52 -2.07
N LEU A 8 -2.65 6.68 -2.61
CA LEU A 8 -4.01 7.20 -2.48
C LEU A 8 -5.02 6.28 -3.18
N ALA A 9 -4.75 5.84 -4.41
CA ALA A 9 -5.57 4.87 -5.14
C ALA A 9 -5.68 3.52 -4.42
N VAL A 10 -4.56 3.01 -3.88
CA VAL A 10 -4.57 1.77 -3.09
C VAL A 10 -5.38 1.92 -1.80
N ILE A 11 -5.32 3.07 -1.13
CA ILE A 11 -6.13 3.31 0.07
C ILE A 11 -7.61 3.45 -0.28
N ARG A 12 -7.93 4.12 -1.40
CA ARG A 12 -9.29 4.29 -1.94
C ARG A 12 -9.96 2.97 -2.32
N ALA A 13 -9.19 2.05 -2.90
CA ALA A 13 -9.72 0.86 -3.56
C ALA A 13 -10.72 0.07 -2.70
N ASN A 14 -11.80 -0.41 -3.31
CA ASN A 14 -12.93 -1.10 -2.66
C ASN A 14 -13.59 -0.37 -1.48
N ASP A 15 -13.32 0.93 -1.25
CA ASP A 15 -13.78 1.69 -0.07
C ASP A 15 -13.37 1.05 1.29
N GLU A 16 -12.35 0.19 1.27
CA GLU A 16 -11.89 -0.56 2.44
C GLU A 16 -10.66 0.09 3.08
N ALA A 17 -10.62 0.13 4.41
CA ALA A 17 -9.45 0.64 5.11
C ALA A 17 -8.24 -0.31 4.97
N VAL A 18 -7.04 0.26 4.92
CA VAL A 18 -5.79 -0.52 4.97
C VAL A 18 -5.28 -0.57 6.41
N GLU A 19 -5.17 -1.79 6.90
CA GLU A 19 -4.88 -2.07 8.29
C GLU A 19 -3.38 -2.29 8.54
N GLY A 20 -2.66 -1.19 8.79
CA GLY A 20 -1.25 -1.17 9.20
C GLY A 20 -0.27 -0.78 8.09
N ILE A 21 0.75 0.00 8.44
CA ILE A 21 1.70 0.59 7.47
C ILE A 21 2.50 -0.47 6.70
N THR A 22 2.87 -1.58 7.32
CA THR A 22 3.59 -2.66 6.64
C THR A 22 2.76 -3.26 5.51
N ARG A 23 1.44 -3.42 5.71
CA ARG A 23 0.54 -3.93 4.68
C ARG A 23 0.36 -2.93 3.57
N LEU A 24 0.18 -1.65 3.87
CA LEU A 24 0.13 -0.60 2.85
C LEU A 24 1.38 -0.62 1.96
N GLN A 25 2.56 -0.73 2.55
CA GLN A 25 3.83 -0.86 1.81
C GLN A 25 3.84 -2.08 0.87
N LYS A 26 3.24 -3.21 1.29
CA LYS A 26 3.16 -4.43 0.46
C LYS A 26 2.13 -4.32 -0.66
N LEU A 27 0.97 -3.74 -0.37
CA LEU A 27 -0.06 -3.52 -1.38
C LEU A 27 0.46 -2.60 -2.47
N VAL A 28 1.05 -1.45 -2.11
CA VAL A 28 1.63 -0.51 -3.08
C VAL A 28 2.76 -1.16 -3.89
N PHE A 29 3.65 -1.92 -3.23
CA PHE A 29 4.70 -2.68 -3.93
C PHE A 29 4.10 -3.64 -4.98
N LYS A 30 3.12 -4.46 -4.61
CA LYS A 30 2.49 -5.41 -5.55
C LYS A 30 1.74 -4.68 -6.66
N THR A 31 1.05 -3.58 -6.35
CA THR A 31 0.37 -2.75 -7.34
C THR A 31 1.34 -2.22 -8.38
N GLN A 32 2.44 -1.57 -7.98
CA GLN A 32 3.38 -1.05 -8.99
C GLN A 32 4.04 -2.15 -9.82
N LYS A 33 4.30 -3.33 -9.23
CA LYS A 33 4.97 -4.42 -9.95
C LYS A 33 4.06 -5.18 -10.91
N ASN A 34 2.77 -5.23 -10.63
CA ASN A 34 1.83 -6.06 -11.39
C ASN A 34 0.93 -5.25 -12.33
N ILE A 35 0.72 -3.96 -12.04
CA ILE A 35 -0.32 -3.14 -12.70
C ILE A 35 0.28 -1.92 -13.40
N LEU A 36 1.33 -1.31 -12.85
CA LEU A 36 1.95 -0.13 -13.46
C LEU A 36 3.00 -0.51 -14.50
N ASP A 37 3.14 0.33 -15.52
CA ASP A 37 4.17 0.19 -16.56
C ASP A 37 5.56 0.64 -16.06
N GLU A 38 5.58 1.58 -15.10
CA GLU A 38 6.78 2.14 -14.50
C GLU A 38 6.65 2.15 -12.97
N ASP A 39 7.76 1.89 -12.28
CA ASP A 39 7.82 1.94 -10.82
C ASP A 39 7.80 3.40 -10.32
N GLU A 40 6.81 3.74 -9.48
CA GLU A 40 6.70 5.08 -8.87
C GLU A 40 7.58 5.24 -7.62
N TYR A 41 7.93 4.12 -6.96
CA TYR A 41 8.76 4.12 -5.75
C TYR A 41 9.92 3.14 -5.86
N GLU A 42 11.07 3.53 -5.31
CA GLU A 42 12.18 2.61 -5.08
C GLU A 42 11.93 1.79 -3.81
N PHE A 43 11.97 0.46 -3.96
CA PHE A 43 11.81 -0.50 -2.87
C PHE A 43 13.08 -1.30 -2.64
N GLU A 44 13.50 -1.39 -1.38
CA GLU A 44 14.66 -2.16 -0.96
C GLU A 44 14.26 -3.32 -0.02
N PRO A 45 15.00 -4.44 -0.01
CA PRO A 45 14.80 -5.52 0.96
C PRO A 45 15.07 -5.03 2.38
N HIS A 46 14.10 -5.22 3.28
CA HIS A 46 14.21 -4.87 4.70
C HIS A 46 13.72 -6.04 5.59
N ASP A 47 13.69 -5.82 6.90
CA ASP A 47 13.28 -6.76 7.96
C ASP A 47 11.99 -7.56 7.66
N TYR A 48 11.04 -6.96 6.93
CA TYR A 48 9.76 -7.57 6.57
C TYR A 48 9.51 -7.46 5.07
N GLY A 49 10.53 -7.64 4.24
CA GLY A 49 10.40 -7.59 2.79
C GLY A 49 10.54 -6.18 2.19
N PRO A 50 9.90 -5.90 1.05
CA PRO A 50 10.13 -4.66 0.30
C PRO A 50 9.68 -3.43 1.10
N PHE A 51 10.57 -2.48 1.31
CA PHE A 51 10.26 -1.23 2.00
C PHE A 51 10.68 -0.04 1.15
N SER A 52 9.83 0.99 1.10
CA SER A 52 10.16 2.28 0.51
C SER A 52 9.99 3.39 1.54
N LYS A 53 11.10 4.07 1.83
CA LYS A 53 11.11 5.25 2.71
C LYS A 53 10.37 6.43 2.07
N GLU A 54 10.46 6.56 0.74
CA GLU A 54 9.75 7.59 -0.02
C GLU A 54 8.24 7.42 0.14
N LEU A 55 7.73 6.22 -0.10
CA LEU A 55 6.32 5.88 0.15
C LEU A 55 5.89 6.15 1.59
N TYR A 56 6.76 5.84 2.57
CA TYR A 56 6.45 6.11 3.97
C TYR A 56 6.22 7.61 4.22
N ASN A 57 7.11 8.47 3.69
CA ASN A 57 7.00 9.92 3.83
C ASN A 57 5.79 10.47 3.06
N ASP A 58 5.50 9.91 1.89
CA ASP A 58 4.36 10.30 1.06
C ASP A 58 3.03 9.96 1.75
N VAL A 59 2.92 8.80 2.39
CA VAL A 59 1.76 8.42 3.21
C VAL A 59 1.59 9.35 4.42
N ASP A 60 2.68 9.70 5.11
CA ASP A 60 2.61 10.66 6.22
C ASP A 60 2.15 12.04 5.70
N SER A 61 2.67 12.50 4.55
CA SER A 61 2.29 13.79 3.92
C SER A 61 0.84 13.80 3.43
N LEU A 62 0.33 12.70 2.86
CA LEU A 62 -1.07 12.54 2.50
C LEU A 62 -2.01 12.70 3.71
N GLY A 63 -1.55 12.26 4.89
CA GLY A 63 -2.26 12.46 6.14
C GLY A 63 -2.22 13.90 6.64
N GLU A 64 -1.09 14.60 6.48
CA GLU A 64 -0.95 16.02 6.81
C GLU A 64 -1.80 16.91 5.91
N ASP A 65 -1.94 16.55 4.63
CA ASP A 65 -2.77 17.23 3.63
C ASP A 65 -4.29 16.90 3.76
N ASP A 66 -4.68 16.06 4.73
CA ASP A 66 -6.06 15.57 4.94
C ASP A 66 -6.64 14.79 3.75
N TYR A 67 -5.80 14.17 2.92
CA TYR A 67 -6.23 13.29 1.83
C TYR A 67 -6.46 11.85 2.29
N ILE A 68 -5.84 11.45 3.41
CA ILE A 68 -6.12 10.19 4.07
C ILE A 68 -6.30 10.42 5.57
N ARG A 69 -7.21 9.67 6.17
CA ARG A 69 -7.37 9.58 7.62
C ARG A 69 -6.52 8.44 8.17
N CYS A 70 -5.81 8.70 9.25
CA CYS A 70 -5.04 7.70 9.98
C CYS A 70 -5.59 7.58 11.41
N GLU A 71 -6.31 6.48 11.69
CA GLU A 71 -6.84 6.18 13.01
C GLU A 71 -5.93 5.19 13.75
N ILE A 72 -5.77 5.34 15.06
CA ILE A 72 -5.12 4.34 15.90
C ILE A 72 -6.23 3.46 16.50
N LYS A 73 -6.26 2.18 16.13
CA LYS A 73 -7.14 1.17 16.71
C LYS A 73 -6.34 0.19 17.57
N GLU A 74 -6.94 -0.32 18.63
CA GLU A 74 -6.36 -1.40 19.43
C GLU A 74 -6.63 -2.75 18.76
N THR A 75 -5.58 -3.55 18.63
CA THR A 75 -5.71 -4.98 18.28
C THR A 75 -6.38 -5.75 19.42
N PRO A 76 -6.92 -6.96 19.19
CA PRO A 76 -7.46 -7.80 20.26
C PRO A 76 -6.48 -8.06 21.42
N SER A 77 -5.18 -8.00 21.14
CA SER A 77 -4.10 -8.16 22.13
C SER A 77 -3.72 -6.86 22.85
N GLY A 78 -4.43 -5.74 22.58
CA GLY A 78 -4.18 -4.43 23.18
C GLY A 78 -3.05 -3.61 22.54
N ASN A 79 -2.44 -4.10 21.45
CA ASN A 79 -1.39 -3.34 20.76
C ASN A 79 -2.03 -2.29 19.83
N PRO A 80 -1.50 -1.06 19.77
CA PRO A 80 -1.98 -0.04 18.85
C PRO A 80 -1.63 -0.38 17.40
N LYS A 81 -2.51 -0.03 16.48
CA LYS A 81 -2.36 -0.25 15.05
C LYS A 81 -2.95 0.93 14.27
N LYS A 82 -2.19 1.43 13.29
CA LYS A 82 -2.66 2.47 12.36
C LYS A 82 -3.61 1.86 11.33
N VAL A 83 -4.72 2.53 11.06
CA VAL A 83 -5.72 2.17 10.06
C VAL A 83 -5.90 3.37 9.14
N TYR A 84 -5.70 3.14 7.84
CA TYR A 84 -5.70 4.19 6.82
C TYR A 84 -6.97 4.09 5.98
N SER A 85 -7.67 5.20 5.83
CA SER A 85 -8.82 5.32 4.92
C SER A 85 -8.70 6.62 4.14
N ILE A 86 -9.27 6.68 2.94
CA ILE A 86 -9.32 7.92 2.17
C ILE A 86 -10.33 8.90 2.79
N THR A 87 -10.14 10.20 2.54
CA THR A 87 -11.10 11.27 2.89
C THR A 87 -11.83 11.77 1.64
N ASP A 88 -12.87 12.58 1.82
CA ASP A 88 -13.60 13.19 0.69
C ASP A 88 -12.67 14.11 -0.14
N GLU A 89 -11.70 14.75 0.50
CA GLU A 89 -10.65 15.55 -0.15
C GLU A 89 -9.68 14.66 -0.94
N GLY A 90 -9.31 13.49 -0.39
CA GLY A 90 -8.48 12.51 -1.08
C GLY A 90 -9.13 12.01 -2.36
N GLU A 91 -10.41 11.64 -2.32
CA GLU A 91 -11.19 11.23 -3.50
C GLU A 91 -11.20 12.32 -4.57
N GLN A 92 -11.47 13.57 -4.18
CA GLN A 92 -11.49 14.70 -5.12
C GLN A 92 -10.15 14.96 -5.79
N ILE A 93 -9.04 14.73 -5.08
CA ILE A 93 -7.69 14.89 -5.62
C ILE A 93 -7.36 13.73 -6.56
N LEU A 94 -7.74 12.50 -6.19
CA LEU A 94 -7.58 11.34 -7.04
C LEU A 94 -8.33 11.53 -8.37
N ASP A 95 -9.61 11.93 -8.33
CA ASP A 95 -10.42 12.22 -9.52
C ASP A 95 -9.87 13.38 -10.36
N ARG A 96 -9.24 14.38 -9.73
CA ARG A 96 -8.74 15.57 -10.42
C ARG A 96 -7.42 15.32 -11.15
N PHE A 97 -6.55 14.49 -10.59
CA PHE A 97 -5.17 14.36 -11.04
C PHE A 97 -4.85 13.01 -11.67
N SER A 98 -5.74 12.02 -11.57
CA SER A 98 -5.64 10.80 -12.35
C SER A 98 -5.84 11.12 -13.84
N ASP A 99 -4.94 10.65 -14.68
CA ASP A 99 -5.14 10.67 -16.12
C ASP A 99 -5.87 9.41 -16.57
N THR A 100 -6.33 9.41 -17.83
CA THR A 100 -7.10 8.29 -18.39
C THR A 100 -6.32 6.97 -18.43
N ASP A 101 -4.98 7.00 -18.38
CA ASP A 101 -4.20 5.77 -18.32
C ASP A 101 -4.22 5.18 -16.91
N PHE A 102 -4.04 6.03 -15.89
CA PHE A 102 -4.13 5.62 -14.50
C PHE A 102 -5.54 5.20 -14.08
N GLU A 103 -6.57 5.89 -14.53
CA GLU A 103 -7.97 5.54 -14.25
C GLU A 103 -8.32 4.12 -14.74
N ARG A 104 -7.72 3.67 -15.85
CA ARG A 104 -7.95 2.30 -16.38
C ARG A 104 -7.39 1.20 -15.48
N LYS A 105 -6.47 1.55 -14.58
CA LYS A 105 -5.84 0.62 -13.65
C LYS A 105 -6.63 0.49 -12.35
N PHE A 106 -7.68 1.29 -12.12
CA PHE A 106 -8.46 1.24 -10.88
C PHE A 106 -9.13 -0.11 -10.66
N ASP A 107 -9.71 -0.72 -11.69
CA ASP A 107 -10.32 -2.06 -11.57
C ASP A 107 -9.27 -3.11 -11.17
N ASP A 108 -8.08 -3.08 -11.77
CA ASP A 108 -6.98 -3.99 -11.41
C ASP A 108 -6.46 -3.75 -9.98
N ILE A 109 -6.43 -2.49 -9.54
CA ILE A 109 -6.03 -2.11 -8.17
C ILE A 109 -7.08 -2.61 -7.16
N ASP A 110 -8.36 -2.46 -7.48
CA ASP A 110 -9.48 -2.96 -6.69
C ASP A 110 -9.39 -4.49 -6.56
N GLU A 111 -9.20 -5.23 -7.66
CA GLU A 111 -9.03 -6.69 -7.64
C GLU A 111 -7.82 -7.15 -6.83
N LEU A 112 -6.67 -6.47 -6.97
CA LEU A 112 -5.46 -6.79 -6.21
C LEU A 112 -5.68 -6.57 -4.71
N LYS A 113 -6.29 -5.44 -4.34
CA LYS A 113 -6.55 -5.12 -2.94
C LYS A 113 -7.56 -6.07 -2.33
N GLU A 114 -8.65 -6.39 -3.02
CA GLU A 114 -9.66 -7.36 -2.54
C GLU A 114 -9.00 -8.70 -2.19
N LYS A 115 -8.07 -9.16 -3.04
CA LYS A 115 -7.33 -10.41 -2.82
C LYS A 115 -6.36 -10.36 -1.63
N ASP A 116 -5.69 -9.24 -1.42
CA ASP A 116 -4.51 -9.17 -0.55
C ASP A 116 -4.70 -8.40 0.77
N ASN A 117 -5.68 -7.49 0.88
CA ASN A 117 -5.84 -6.59 2.03
C ASN A 117 -6.07 -7.34 3.33
N ASP A 118 -6.96 -8.33 3.33
CA ASP A 118 -7.32 -9.10 4.52
C ASP A 118 -6.43 -10.32 4.79
N LYS A 119 -5.44 -10.58 3.93
CA LYS A 119 -4.52 -11.69 4.16
C LYS A 119 -3.76 -11.51 5.47
N PRO A 120 -3.51 -12.61 6.20
CA PRO A 120 -2.51 -12.63 7.25
C PRO A 120 -1.19 -12.06 6.72
N ILE A 121 -0.56 -11.16 7.48
CA ILE A 121 0.62 -10.44 6.97
C ILE A 121 1.76 -11.38 6.54
N LEU A 122 1.89 -12.54 7.21
CA LEU A 122 2.89 -13.55 6.86
C LEU A 122 2.59 -14.23 5.51
N GLU A 123 1.31 -14.44 5.20
CA GLU A 123 0.90 -15.01 3.91
C GLU A 123 1.17 -14.01 2.78
N LEU A 124 0.81 -12.73 2.97
CA LEU A 124 1.13 -11.67 2.01
C LEU A 124 2.64 -11.54 1.74
N LEU A 125 3.46 -11.69 2.79
CA LEU A 125 4.92 -11.70 2.65
C LEU A 125 5.45 -12.94 1.95
N SER A 126 4.88 -14.12 2.23
CA SER A 126 5.23 -15.36 1.56
C SER A 126 4.98 -15.26 0.05
N ASP A 127 3.84 -14.71 -0.36
CA ASP A 127 3.53 -14.47 -1.78
C ASP A 127 4.59 -13.57 -2.43
N ILE A 128 4.93 -12.46 -1.76
CA ILE A 128 5.96 -11.53 -2.25
C ILE A 128 7.32 -12.20 -2.35
N TYR A 129 7.71 -13.05 -1.40
CA TYR A 129 9.02 -13.72 -1.44
C TYR A 129 9.10 -14.82 -2.49
N ALA A 130 7.97 -15.48 -2.79
CA ALA A 130 7.89 -16.44 -3.87
C ALA A 130 8.07 -15.78 -5.24
N GLU A 131 7.48 -14.59 -5.43
CA GLU A 131 7.56 -13.83 -6.70
C GLU A 131 8.84 -12.98 -6.82
N TYR A 132 9.30 -12.41 -5.70
CA TYR A 132 10.45 -11.49 -5.61
C TYR A 132 11.43 -11.93 -4.49
N PRO A 133 12.17 -13.04 -4.67
CA PRO A 133 13.05 -13.59 -3.63
C PRO A 133 14.13 -12.63 -3.14
N GLU A 134 14.56 -11.68 -3.98
CA GLU A 134 15.52 -10.64 -3.58
C GLU A 134 15.00 -9.76 -2.45
N MET A 135 13.68 -9.60 -2.33
CA MET A 135 13.06 -8.83 -1.26
C MET A 135 13.15 -9.52 0.09
N ALA A 136 13.45 -10.82 0.13
CA ALA A 136 13.64 -11.59 1.37
C ALA A 136 15.07 -11.48 1.94
N LYS A 137 16.05 -10.93 1.21
CA LYS A 137 17.49 -10.97 1.57
C LYS A 137 17.83 -10.47 2.97
N ASN A 138 17.08 -9.47 3.45
CA ASN A 138 17.29 -8.85 4.77
C ASN A 138 16.16 -9.20 5.76
N SER A 139 15.30 -10.15 5.40
CA SER A 139 14.15 -10.50 6.24
C SER A 139 14.60 -11.10 7.55
N LYS A 140 13.93 -10.70 8.63
CA LYS A 140 14.06 -11.33 9.96
C LYS A 140 13.11 -12.52 10.14
N LEU A 141 12.31 -12.81 9.13
CA LEU A 141 11.34 -13.91 9.13
C LEU A 141 11.89 -15.11 8.37
N ASP A 142 11.72 -16.30 8.94
CA ASP A 142 12.01 -17.58 8.29
C ASP A 142 10.69 -18.19 7.82
N ILE A 143 10.22 -17.75 6.65
CA ILE A 143 8.89 -18.08 6.08
C ILE A 143 8.98 -18.60 4.64
N VAL A 144 10.15 -19.08 4.23
CA VAL A 144 10.41 -19.64 2.89
C VAL A 144 10.97 -21.05 3.01
#